data_AF-A0A7X9L078-F1
#
_entry.id   AF-A0A7X9L078-F1
#
_cell.length_a   1.000
_cell.length_b   1.000
_cell.length_c   1.000
_cell.angle_alpha   90.00
_cell.angle_beta   90.00
_cell.angle_gamma   90.00
#
_symmetry.space_group_name_H-M   'P 1'
#
loop_
_entity.id
_entity.type
_entity.pdbx_description
1 polymer ?
#
loop_
_entity_poly.entity_id
_entity_poly.type
_entity_poly.pdbx_seq_one_letter_code
_entity_poly.pdbx_strand_id
1 'polypeptide(L)'
;MDIDNVLEAWKGMNTIEEVVNILLDYLRQNPEMHKDINASFGIKTKEGKNFAFMVNDDGVEPIDSEKPDLLISGKEDVILNVFKQNISPAKALFKGLRVYGNLKLLKSLNIGL
;
A
#
# COMPACT_ATOMS: atom_id res chain seq x y z
N MET A 1 9.80 0.09 -13.79
CA MET A 1 8.68 1.03 -14.05
C MET A 1 8.95 2.30 -13.25
N ASP A 2 8.81 3.49 -13.84
CA ASP A 2 8.98 4.77 -13.12
C ASP A 2 7.78 5.05 -12.18
N ILE A 3 8.02 5.76 -11.07
CA ILE A 3 6.99 6.14 -10.10
C ILE A 3 5.89 6.98 -10.76
N ASP A 4 6.23 7.88 -11.68
CA ASP A 4 5.24 8.70 -12.39
C ASP A 4 4.25 7.84 -13.21
N ASN A 5 4.74 6.75 -13.82
CA ASN A 5 3.89 5.81 -14.55
C ASN A 5 2.98 5.01 -13.62
N VAL A 6 3.44 4.67 -12.42
CA VAL A 6 2.62 4.02 -11.38
C VAL A 6 1.49 4.95 -10.93
N LEU A 7 1.84 6.20 -10.61
CA LEU A 7 0.89 7.20 -10.16
C LEU A 7 -0.17 7.49 -11.23
N GLU A 8 0.22 7.52 -12.51
CA GLU A 8 -0.72 7.66 -13.61
C GLU A 8 -1.61 6.43 -13.77
N ALA A 9 -1.05 5.22 -13.69
CA ALA A 9 -1.82 3.99 -13.79
C ALA A 9 -2.87 3.87 -12.67
N TRP A 10 -2.55 4.28 -11.45
CA TRP A 10 -3.49 4.26 -10.33
C TRP A 10 -4.75 5.10 -10.58
N LYS A 11 -4.67 6.22 -11.32
CA LYS A 11 -5.83 7.07 -11.60
C LYS A 11 -6.95 6.32 -12.33
N GLY A 12 -6.60 5.38 -13.21
CA GLY A 12 -7.52 4.59 -14.03
C GLY A 12 -8.14 3.37 -13.34
N MET A 13 -7.65 2.96 -12.17
CA MET A 13 -8.05 1.70 -11.53
C MET A 13 -9.38 1.79 -10.79
N ASN A 14 -10.13 0.70 -10.73
CA ASN A 14 -11.45 0.71 -10.09
C ASN A 14 -11.49 -0.14 -8.81
N THR A 15 -10.46 -0.94 -8.56
CA THR A 15 -10.38 -1.87 -7.44
C THR A 15 -9.05 -1.74 -6.70
N ILE A 16 -9.08 -2.02 -5.39
CA ILE A 16 -7.85 -2.02 -4.58
C ILE A 16 -6.87 -3.10 -5.02
N GLU A 17 -7.37 -4.20 -5.61
CA GLU A 17 -6.56 -5.31 -6.10
C GLU A 17 -5.65 -4.86 -7.26
N GLU A 18 -6.20 -4.10 -8.21
CA GLU A 18 -5.40 -3.51 -9.29
C GLU A 18 -4.28 -2.60 -8.74
N VAL A 19 -4.61 -1.76 -7.75
CA VAL A 19 -3.65 -0.86 -7.09
C VAL A 19 -2.53 -1.64 -6.42
N VAL A 20 -2.90 -2.67 -5.65
CA VAL A 20 -1.95 -3.55 -4.96
C VAL A 20 -1.06 -4.27 -5.97
N ASN A 21 -1.62 -4.84 -7.05
CA ASN A 21 -0.83 -5.54 -8.05
C ASN A 21 0.21 -4.63 -8.69
N ILE A 22 -0.15 -3.41 -9.08
CA ILE A 22 0.84 -2.44 -9.63
C ILE A 22 1.85 -2.01 -8.57
N LEU A 23 1.44 -1.82 -7.31
CA LEU A 23 2.38 -1.51 -6.23
C LEU A 23 3.42 -2.62 -6.05
N LEU A 24 2.98 -3.88 -6.03
CA LEU A 24 3.88 -5.03 -5.89
C LEU A 24 4.82 -5.15 -7.09
N ASP A 25 4.31 -4.98 -8.31
CA ASP A 25 5.14 -5.02 -9.52
C ASP A 25 6.15 -3.87 -9.57
N TYR A 26 5.77 -2.68 -9.10
CA TYR A 26 6.69 -1.56 -8.96
C TYR A 26 7.80 -1.86 -7.95
N LEU A 27 7.47 -2.34 -6.75
CA LEU A 27 8.48 -2.64 -5.73
C LEU A 27 9.45 -3.74 -6.20
N ARG A 28 8.94 -4.81 -6.83
CA ARG A 28 9.79 -5.89 -7.39
C ARG A 28 10.75 -5.42 -8.48
N GLN A 29 10.35 -4.41 -9.26
CA GLN A 29 11.19 -3.85 -10.32
C GLN A 29 12.20 -2.81 -9.80
N ASN A 30 12.04 -2.35 -8.57
CA ASN A 30 12.81 -1.24 -7.98
C ASN A 30 13.30 -1.63 -6.57
N PRO A 31 14.23 -2.61 -6.45
CA PRO A 31 14.68 -3.14 -5.16
C PRO A 31 15.34 -2.11 -4.24
N GLU A 32 15.88 -1.02 -4.80
CA GLU A 32 16.41 0.11 -4.04
C GLU A 32 15.35 0.82 -3.19
N MET A 33 14.06 0.70 -3.53
CA MET A 33 12.95 1.33 -2.81
C MET A 33 12.61 0.62 -1.50
N HIS A 34 13.11 -0.59 -1.31
CA HIS A 34 12.87 -1.39 -0.13
C HIS A 34 14.14 -1.98 0.48
N LYS A 35 15.29 -1.40 0.14
CA LYS A 35 16.56 -1.72 0.79
C LYS A 35 16.50 -1.33 2.28
N ASP A 36 17.04 -2.19 3.12
CA ASP A 36 17.06 -2.07 4.58
C ASP A 36 15.65 -2.08 5.22
N ILE A 37 14.61 -2.43 4.45
CA ILE A 37 13.28 -2.75 4.95
C ILE A 37 13.25 -4.25 5.26
N ASN A 38 12.61 -4.64 6.36
CA ASN A 38 12.24 -6.02 6.63
C ASN A 38 10.95 -6.00 7.44
N ALA A 39 9.81 -5.95 6.75
CA ALA A 39 8.52 -5.76 7.37
C ALA A 39 7.36 -6.28 6.53
N SER A 40 6.30 -6.66 7.22
CA SER A 40 5.02 -7.02 6.63
C SER A 40 4.06 -5.84 6.57
N PHE A 41 3.39 -5.69 5.43
CA PHE A 41 2.43 -4.64 5.15
C PHE A 41 1.09 -5.28 4.78
N GLY A 42 -0.01 -4.63 5.14
CA GLY A 42 -1.32 -5.10 4.73
C GLY A 42 -2.35 -4.01 4.49
N ILE A 43 -3.34 -4.37 3.68
CA ILE A 43 -4.50 -3.55 3.33
C ILE A 43 -5.75 -4.39 3.56
N LYS A 44 -6.62 -3.93 4.47
CA LYS A 44 -7.87 -4.60 4.81
C LYS A 44 -9.07 -3.69 4.57
N THR A 45 -9.90 -4.04 3.58
CA THR A 45 -11.11 -3.27 3.27
C THR A 45 -12.27 -3.68 4.19
N LYS A 46 -13.22 -2.78 4.40
CA LYS A 46 -14.46 -3.07 5.14
C LYS A 46 -15.38 -4.02 4.39
N GLU A 47 -15.20 -4.09 3.07
CA GLU A 47 -15.88 -4.98 2.14
C GLU A 47 -15.33 -6.42 2.20
N GLY A 48 -14.30 -6.67 3.03
CA GLY A 48 -13.79 -8.01 3.33
C GLY A 48 -12.55 -8.43 2.53
N LYS A 49 -12.01 -7.56 1.67
CA LYS A 49 -10.75 -7.83 0.97
C LYS A 49 -9.58 -7.68 1.93
N ASN A 50 -8.64 -8.60 1.87
CA ASN A 50 -7.45 -8.59 2.71
C ASN A 50 -6.22 -8.91 1.86
N PHE A 51 -5.25 -8.01 1.86
CA PHE A 51 -3.97 -8.17 1.20
C PHE A 51 -2.89 -8.03 2.26
N ALA A 52 -1.92 -8.94 2.26
CA ALA A 52 -0.72 -8.83 3.07
C ALA A 52 0.50 -9.24 2.25
N PHE A 53 1.60 -8.55 2.46
CA PHE A 53 2.84 -8.76 1.73
C PHE A 53 4.05 -8.51 2.64
N MET A 54 5.08 -9.35 2.50
CA MET A 54 6.38 -9.14 3.08
C MET A 54 7.22 -8.30 2.11
N VAL A 55 7.94 -7.33 2.66
CA VAL A 55 8.90 -6.51 1.93
C VAL A 55 10.23 -6.61 2.66
N ASN A 56 11.24 -7.13 1.97
CA ASN A 56 12.60 -7.25 2.48
C ASN A 56 13.65 -7.00 1.39
N ASP A 57 14.94 -7.09 1.74
CA ASP A 57 16.05 -6.94 0.78
C ASP A 57 16.01 -7.99 -0.35
N ASP A 58 15.42 -9.16 -0.11
CA ASP A 58 15.30 -10.25 -1.07
C ASP A 58 14.13 -10.06 -2.04
N GLY A 59 13.17 -9.19 -1.70
CA GLY A 59 12.09 -8.79 -2.59
C GLY A 59 10.74 -8.57 -1.89
N VAL A 60 9.68 -8.73 -2.70
CA VAL A 60 8.29 -8.53 -2.26
C VAL A 60 7.43 -9.75 -2.60
N GLU A 61 6.90 -10.37 -1.56
CA GLU A 61 6.08 -11.58 -1.66
C GLU A 61 4.74 -11.42 -0.92
N PRO A 62 3.63 -11.91 -1.50
CA PRO A 62 2.37 -12.02 -0.77
C PRO A 62 2.54 -12.99 0.40
N ILE A 63 1.93 -12.66 1.54
CA ILE A 63 1.91 -13.53 2.72
C ILE A 63 0.49 -13.68 3.24
N ASP A 64 0.23 -14.77 3.95
CA ASP A 64 -0.98 -14.90 4.77
C ASP A 64 -0.67 -14.42 6.18
N SER A 65 -0.91 -13.13 6.44
CA SER A 65 -0.67 -12.52 7.75
C SER A 65 -1.94 -11.86 8.27
N GLU A 66 -2.42 -12.35 9.42
CA GLU A 66 -3.53 -11.73 10.14
C GLU A 66 -3.12 -10.43 10.86
N LYS A 67 -1.82 -10.21 11.08
CA LYS A 67 -1.26 -9.10 11.86
C LYS A 67 0.04 -8.58 11.22
N PRO A 68 -0.05 -7.88 10.08
CA PRO A 68 1.12 -7.27 9.48
C PRO A 68 1.69 -6.14 10.38
N ASP A 69 2.99 -5.86 10.23
CA ASP A 69 3.69 -4.82 10.98
C ASP A 69 3.11 -3.42 10.73
N LEU A 70 2.54 -3.20 9.53
CA LEU A 70 1.72 -2.06 9.19
C LEU A 70 0.42 -2.51 8.50
N LEU A 71 -0.72 -2.06 9.00
CA LEU A 71 -2.04 -2.33 8.42
C LEU A 71 -2.77 -1.03 8.09
N ILE A 72 -3.14 -0.85 6.83
CA ILE A 72 -4.10 0.16 6.39
C ILE A 72 -5.49 -0.49 6.31
N SER A 73 -6.49 0.10 6.95
CA SER A 73 -7.86 -0.43 6.91
C SER A 73 -8.91 0.66 6.76
N GLY A 74 -9.96 0.38 6.00
CA GLY A 74 -10.99 1.38 5.67
C GLY A 74 -11.96 0.86 4.62
N LYS A 75 -12.89 1.71 4.18
CA LYS A 75 -13.70 1.39 2.99
C LYS A 75 -12.81 1.39 1.75
N GLU A 76 -13.06 0.49 0.82
CA GLU A 76 -12.30 0.37 -0.43
C GLU A 76 -12.24 1.70 -1.20
N ASP A 77 -13.36 2.41 -1.33
CA ASP A 77 -13.43 3.71 -2.03
C ASP A 77 -12.53 4.78 -1.40
N VAL A 78 -12.42 4.78 -0.07
CA VAL A 78 -11.57 5.73 0.66
C VAL A 78 -10.10 5.40 0.43
N ILE A 79 -9.71 4.13 0.53
CA ILE A 79 -8.32 3.68 0.31
C ILE A 79 -7.91 3.96 -1.14
N LEU A 80 -8.76 3.63 -2.12
CA LEU A 80 -8.54 3.93 -3.53
C LEU A 80 -8.33 5.41 -3.78
N ASN A 81 -9.13 6.28 -3.17
CA ASN A 81 -8.97 7.72 -3.33
C ASN A 81 -7.66 8.26 -2.71
N VAL A 82 -7.06 7.57 -1.74
CA VAL A 82 -5.73 7.91 -1.23
C VAL A 82 -4.66 7.55 -2.24
N PHE A 83 -4.65 6.31 -2.75
CA PHE A 83 -3.68 5.88 -3.75
C PHE A 83 -3.77 6.68 -5.05
N LYS A 84 -4.99 7.04 -5.47
CA LYS A 84 -5.24 7.93 -6.62
C LYS A 84 -4.86 9.39 -6.38
N GLN A 85 -4.43 9.75 -5.17
CA GLN A 85 -4.14 11.13 -4.75
C GLN A 85 -5.35 12.08 -4.83
N ASN A 86 -6.57 11.56 -4.92
CA ASN A 86 -7.80 12.35 -4.90
C ASN A 86 -8.08 12.97 -3.52
N ILE A 87 -7.61 12.31 -2.45
CA ILE A 87 -7.62 12.82 -1.08
C ILE A 87 -6.30 12.52 -0.40
N SER A 88 -5.87 13.39 0.51
CA SER A 88 -4.70 13.12 1.34
C SER A 88 -4.99 12.01 2.37
N PRO A 89 -3.96 11.26 2.83
CA PRO A 89 -4.11 10.30 3.93
C PRO A 89 -4.74 10.93 5.18
N ALA A 90 -4.35 12.16 5.53
CA ALA A 90 -4.93 12.90 6.65
C ALA A 90 -6.44 13.12 6.50
N LYS A 91 -6.91 13.50 5.30
CA LYS A 91 -8.35 13.65 5.02
C LYS A 91 -9.07 12.30 5.05
N ALA A 92 -8.41 11.23 4.64
CA ALA A 92 -8.98 9.88 4.67
C ALA A 92 -9.21 9.35 6.09
N LEU A 93 -8.42 9.77 7.09
CA LEU A 93 -8.67 9.42 8.50
C LEU A 93 -10.05 9.88 8.98
N PHE A 94 -10.48 11.09 8.59
CA PHE A 94 -11.82 11.61 8.86
C PHE A 94 -12.92 10.88 8.09
N LYS A 95 -12.58 10.19 7.00
CA LYS A 95 -13.50 9.32 6.23
C LYS A 95 -13.52 7.87 6.72
N GLY A 96 -12.84 7.56 7.82
CA GLY A 96 -12.86 6.23 8.43
C GLY A 96 -11.71 5.32 7.99
N LEU A 97 -10.67 5.86 7.35
CA LEU A 97 -9.38 5.19 7.22
C LEU A 97 -8.75 5.03 8.61
N ARG A 98 -8.09 3.90 8.84
CA ARG A 98 -7.34 3.56 10.03
C ARG A 98 -5.99 3.01 9.61
N VAL A 99 -4.96 3.35 10.35
CA VAL A 99 -3.62 2.79 10.19
C VAL A 99 -3.20 2.21 11.53
N TYR A 100 -2.79 0.95 11.53
CA TYR A 100 -2.33 0.22 12.72
C TYR A 100 -0.88 -0.22 12.52
N GLY A 101 -0.16 -0.41 13.62
CA GLY A 101 1.22 -0.91 13.61
C GLY A 101 2.27 0.20 13.55
N ASN A 102 3.42 -0.11 12.95
CA ASN A 102 4.60 0.76 12.95
C ASN A 102 4.53 1.83 11.84
N LEU A 103 4.00 3.01 12.18
CA LEU A 103 3.89 4.16 11.27
C LEU A 103 5.23 4.64 10.67
N LYS A 104 6.38 4.29 11.25
CA LYS A 104 7.68 4.62 10.65
C LYS A 104 7.89 3.90 9.32
N LEU A 105 7.25 2.75 9.12
CA LEU A 105 7.32 1.98 7.87
C LEU A 105 6.67 2.70 6.68
N LEU A 106 5.67 3.56 6.91
CA LEU A 106 5.09 4.41 5.85
C LEU A 106 6.13 5.34 5.22
N LYS A 107 7.06 5.86 6.02
CA LYS A 107 8.15 6.73 5.54
C LYS A 107 9.31 5.94 4.92
N SER A 108 9.37 4.64 5.20
CA SER A 108 10.46 3.77 4.74
C SER A 108 10.22 3.32 3.31
N LEU A 109 8.94 3.09 2.94
CA LEU A 109 8.55 2.94 1.54
C LEU A 109 8.60 4.33 0.88
N ASN A 110 9.58 4.59 0.03
CA ASN A 110 9.77 5.87 -0.65
C ASN A 110 8.74 6.12 -1.77
N ILE A 111 7.49 5.66 -1.61
CA ILE A 111 6.44 5.59 -2.63
C ILE A 111 5.47 6.79 -2.61
N GLY A 112 5.85 7.92 -2.01
CA GLY A 112 5.07 9.16 -2.09
C GLY A 112 3.68 9.12 -1.42
N LEU A 113 3.51 8.35 -0.34
CA LEU A 113 2.31 8.36 0.52
C LEU A 113 2.39 9.42 1.64
#